data_AF-A0A7X7MV83-F1
#
_entry.id   AF-A0A7X7MV83-F1
#
_cell.length_a   1.000
_cell.length_b   1.000
_cell.length_c   1.000
_cell.angle_alpha   90.00
_cell.angle_beta   90.00
_cell.angle_gamma   90.00
#
_symmetry.space_group_name_H-M   'P 1'
#
loop_
_entity.id
_entity.type
_entity.pdbx_description
1 polymer ?
#
loop_
_entity_poly.entity_id
_entity_poly.type
_entity_poly.pdbx_seq_one_letter_code
_entity_poly.pdbx_strand_id
1 'polypeptide(L)'
;MDSKQLYTLIIDKEFSRLFVPRTEDELTEIKHQLTYEGLQTTIISWNKIIVDGIDTYRICHDTGIPFRYNEQDFFSRNEAISDICLRELKSTHLTPARRKYLIGKLGLAQHALEKEGYHFTAGEPTEEEKSIKHRFVLYRWRTRLLLKDIKISADTIYTYIVY
;
A
#
# COMPACT_ATOMS: atom_id res chain seq x y z
N MET A 1 -14.90 -11.24 -16.66
CA MET A 1 -15.88 -11.97 -15.82
C MET A 1 -15.22 -12.15 -14.45
N ASP A 2 -15.46 -11.25 -13.51
CA ASP A 2 -14.92 -11.38 -12.15
C ASP A 2 -15.76 -12.38 -11.34
N SER A 3 -15.38 -13.65 -11.33
CA SER A 3 -16.00 -14.65 -10.45
C SER A 3 -15.51 -14.45 -9.01
N LYS A 4 -16.46 -14.31 -8.07
CA LYS A 4 -16.16 -14.38 -6.63
C LYS A 4 -15.75 -15.81 -6.29
N GLN A 5 -14.61 -15.98 -5.64
CA GLN A 5 -14.15 -17.28 -5.12
C GLN A 5 -13.30 -17.06 -3.87
N LEU A 6 -12.97 -18.15 -3.18
CA LEU A 6 -12.02 -18.12 -2.07
C LEU A 6 -10.61 -18.21 -2.61
N TYR A 7 -9.94 -17.06 -2.68
CA TYR A 7 -8.55 -16.97 -3.11
C TYR A 7 -7.59 -17.17 -1.93
N THR A 8 -6.46 -17.81 -2.19
CA THR A 8 -5.34 -17.87 -1.24
C THR A 8 -4.33 -16.78 -1.57
N LEU A 9 -4.26 -15.75 -0.73
CA LEU A 9 -3.32 -14.64 -0.84
C LEU A 9 -2.27 -14.72 0.27
N ILE A 10 -1.11 -14.14 0.02
CA ILE A 10 0.06 -14.17 0.90
C ILE A 10 0.04 -12.93 1.79
N ILE A 11 0.16 -13.14 3.11
CA ILE A 11 0.40 -12.07 4.07
C ILE A 11 1.90 -11.93 4.26
N ASP A 12 2.48 -10.90 3.66
CA ASP A 12 3.89 -10.59 3.84
C ASP A 12 4.15 -9.98 5.22
N LYS A 13 5.18 -10.46 5.93
CA LYS A 13 5.49 -10.05 7.31
C LYS A 13 5.96 -8.61 7.44
N GLU A 14 6.59 -8.06 6.41
CA GLU A 14 6.99 -6.65 6.40
C GLU A 14 5.76 -5.76 6.18
N PHE A 15 4.91 -6.12 5.21
CA PHE A 15 3.69 -5.37 4.92
C PHE A 15 2.72 -5.44 6.10
N SER A 16 2.61 -6.61 6.74
CA SER A 16 1.76 -6.81 7.93
C SER A 16 2.11 -5.85 9.07
N ARG A 17 3.38 -5.43 9.17
CA ARG A 17 3.86 -4.49 10.19
C ARG A 17 3.54 -3.03 9.87
N LEU A 18 3.13 -2.71 8.64
CA LEU A 18 2.74 -1.37 8.20
C LEU A 18 1.27 -1.07 8.47
N PHE A 19 0.39 -2.06 8.35
CA PHE A 19 -1.03 -1.89 8.67
C PHE A 19 -1.25 -1.48 10.13
N VAL A 20 -2.09 -0.49 10.36
CA VAL A 20 -2.51 -0.10 11.70
C VAL A 20 -3.52 -1.13 12.20
N PRO A 21 -3.31 -1.72 13.40
CA PRO A 21 -4.30 -2.61 13.99
C PRO A 21 -5.63 -1.87 14.18
N ARG A 22 -6.71 -2.43 13.65
CA ARG A 22 -8.08 -1.95 13.87
C ARG A 22 -8.60 -2.37 15.24
N THR A 23 -9.51 -1.58 15.80
CA THR A 23 -10.18 -1.92 17.05
C THR A 23 -11.17 -3.08 16.85
N GLU A 24 -11.59 -3.70 17.96
CA GLU A 24 -12.61 -4.77 17.89
C GLU A 24 -13.94 -4.29 17.31
N ASP A 25 -14.32 -3.04 17.61
CA ASP A 25 -15.53 -2.41 17.07
C ASP A 25 -15.44 -2.26 15.54
N GLU A 26 -14.30 -1.78 15.03
CA GLU A 26 -14.05 -1.65 13.59
C GLU A 26 -14.08 -3.01 12.89
N LEU A 27 -13.50 -4.04 13.51
CA LEU A 27 -13.52 -5.41 12.96
C LEU A 27 -14.94 -6.00 12.96
N THR A 28 -15.74 -5.69 13.98
CA THR A 28 -17.14 -6.12 14.07
C THR A 28 -17.98 -5.46 12.99
N GLU A 29 -17.78 -4.17 12.75
CA GLU A 29 -18.43 -3.43 11.67
C GLU A 29 -18.08 -4.01 10.30
N ILE A 30 -16.80 -4.32 10.04
CA ILE A 30 -16.37 -4.97 8.79
C ILE A 30 -17.06 -6.34 8.63
N LYS A 31 -17.11 -7.15 9.70
CA LYS A 31 -17.82 -8.45 9.67
C LYS A 31 -19.30 -8.29 9.34
N HIS A 32 -19.96 -7.30 9.94
CA HIS A 32 -21.36 -7.00 9.68
C HIS A 32 -21.57 -6.60 8.21
N GLN A 33 -20.79 -5.65 7.70
CA GLN A 33 -20.85 -5.22 6.29
C GLN A 33 -20.65 -6.40 5.34
N LEU A 34 -19.64 -7.24 5.58
CA LEU A 34 -19.38 -8.42 4.74
C LEU A 34 -20.53 -9.42 4.71
N THR A 35 -21.22 -9.58 5.83
CA THR A 35 -22.32 -10.56 5.98
C THR A 35 -23.62 -10.07 5.35
N TYR A 36 -23.96 -8.79 5.54
CA TYR A 36 -25.28 -8.26 5.18
C TYR A 36 -25.28 -7.40 3.91
N GLU A 37 -24.21 -6.64 3.67
CA GLU A 37 -24.10 -5.69 2.56
C GLU A 37 -23.18 -6.20 1.44
N GLY A 38 -22.40 -7.25 1.75
CA GLY A 38 -21.36 -7.77 0.89
C GLY A 38 -20.07 -6.96 0.95
N LEU A 39 -19.12 -7.34 0.09
CA LEU A 39 -17.79 -6.74 0.06
C LEU A 39 -17.84 -5.32 -0.54
N GLN A 40 -17.82 -4.30 0.32
CA GLN A 40 -17.71 -2.89 -0.06
C GLN A 40 -16.25 -2.48 -0.30
N THR A 41 -15.33 -2.95 0.55
CA THR A 41 -13.90 -2.65 0.43
C THR A 41 -13.21 -3.61 -0.52
N THR A 42 -12.47 -3.08 -1.50
CA THR A 42 -11.70 -3.91 -2.43
C THR A 42 -10.41 -4.40 -1.76
N ILE A 43 -10.17 -5.71 -1.77
CA ILE A 43 -8.87 -6.30 -1.41
C ILE A 43 -7.90 -6.04 -2.56
N ILE A 44 -6.71 -5.56 -2.27
CA ILE A 44 -5.67 -5.28 -3.28
C ILE A 44 -4.48 -6.19 -3.04
N SER A 45 -3.99 -6.83 -4.09
CA SER A 45 -2.78 -7.64 -4.04
C SER A 45 -1.77 -7.28 -5.12
N TRP A 46 -0.53 -7.72 -4.89
CA TRP A 46 0.60 -7.62 -5.78
C TRP A 46 1.39 -8.93 -5.77
N ASN A 47 1.43 -9.62 -6.89
CA ASN A 47 1.95 -10.98 -7.00
C ASN A 47 1.35 -11.92 -5.93
N LYS A 48 0.03 -11.84 -5.74
CA LYS A 48 -0.73 -12.51 -4.66
C LYS A 48 -0.39 -12.07 -3.24
N ILE A 49 0.51 -11.11 -3.03
CA ILE A 49 0.81 -10.54 -1.71
C ILE A 49 -0.24 -9.47 -1.41
N ILE A 50 -0.85 -9.51 -0.24
CA ILE A 50 -1.85 -8.50 0.16
C ILE A 50 -1.17 -7.16 0.42
N VAL A 51 -1.66 -6.13 -0.26
CA VAL A 51 -1.22 -4.73 -0.12
C VAL A 51 -2.29 -3.89 0.58
N ASP A 52 -3.57 -4.24 0.44
CA ASP A 52 -4.66 -3.56 1.14
C ASP A 52 -5.80 -4.55 1.46
N GLY A 53 -6.58 -4.24 2.50
CA GLY A 53 -7.73 -5.05 2.90
C GLY A 53 -7.37 -6.32 3.68
N ILE A 54 -6.29 -6.30 4.48
CA ILE A 54 -5.84 -7.48 5.25
C ILE A 54 -6.91 -8.04 6.20
N ASP A 55 -7.65 -7.18 6.90
CA ASP A 55 -8.71 -7.63 7.82
C ASP A 55 -9.89 -8.21 7.06
N THR A 56 -10.26 -7.55 5.97
CA THR A 56 -11.32 -8.02 5.07
C THR A 56 -10.98 -9.39 4.51
N TYR A 57 -9.74 -9.59 4.06
CA TYR A 57 -9.25 -10.90 3.63
C TYR A 57 -9.33 -11.94 4.74
N ARG A 58 -8.82 -11.63 5.94
CA ARG A 58 -8.85 -12.56 7.10
C ARG A 58 -10.28 -12.97 7.42
N ILE A 59 -11.19 -12.01 7.53
CA ILE A 59 -12.60 -12.28 7.84
C ILE A 59 -13.23 -13.14 6.74
N CYS A 60 -13.06 -12.79 5.46
CA CYS A 60 -13.60 -13.58 4.35
C CYS A 60 -13.04 -15.01 4.34
N HIS A 61 -11.76 -15.18 4.64
CA HIS A 61 -11.12 -16.49 4.67
C HIS A 61 -11.58 -17.33 5.87
N ASP A 62 -11.68 -16.73 7.06
CA ASP A 62 -12.12 -17.39 8.29
C ASP A 62 -13.61 -17.80 8.24
N THR A 63 -14.43 -17.00 7.55
CA THR A 63 -15.88 -17.23 7.41
C THR A 63 -16.27 -18.01 6.15
N GLY A 64 -15.33 -18.23 5.23
CA GLY A 64 -15.58 -18.90 3.95
C GLY A 64 -16.40 -18.07 2.95
N ILE A 65 -16.43 -16.75 3.09
CA ILE A 65 -17.15 -15.85 2.17
C ILE A 65 -16.33 -15.63 0.89
N PRO A 66 -16.85 -16.00 -0.30
CA PRO A 66 -16.17 -15.74 -1.57
C PRO A 66 -16.01 -14.24 -1.84
N PHE A 67 -14.82 -13.82 -2.23
CA PHE A 67 -14.49 -12.41 -2.45
C PHE A 67 -13.91 -12.17 -3.85
N ARG A 68 -13.75 -10.89 -4.18
CA ARG A 68 -12.96 -10.42 -5.33
C ARG A 68 -11.79 -9.62 -4.79
N TYR A 69 -10.70 -9.62 -5.54
CA TYR A 69 -9.56 -8.77 -5.26
C TYR A 69 -9.08 -8.15 -6.57
N ASN A 70 -8.40 -7.01 -6.46
CA ASN A 70 -7.77 -6.35 -7.58
C ASN A 70 -6.26 -6.58 -7.50
N GLU A 71 -5.68 -7.07 -8.59
CA GLU A 71 -4.24 -7.12 -8.73
C GLU A 71 -3.74 -5.73 -9.15
N GLN A 72 -2.95 -5.10 -8.30
CA GLN A 72 -2.30 -3.83 -8.61
C GLN A 72 -0.86 -4.11 -9.02
N ASP A 73 -0.47 -3.56 -10.17
CA ASP A 73 0.89 -3.65 -10.67
C ASP A 73 1.78 -2.65 -9.93
N PHE A 74 2.74 -3.16 -9.17
CA PHE A 74 3.83 -2.39 -8.59
C PHE A 74 5.13 -2.83 -9.24
N PHE A 75 5.97 -1.87 -9.62
CA PHE A 75 7.25 -2.16 -10.27
C PHE A 75 8.33 -2.58 -9.26
N SER A 76 8.19 -2.23 -7.98
CA SER A 76 9.08 -2.73 -6.93
C SER A 76 8.39 -2.84 -5.57
N ARG A 77 9.03 -3.59 -4.67
CA ARG A 77 8.57 -3.75 -3.29
C ARG A 77 8.53 -2.41 -2.55
N ASN A 78 9.44 -1.50 -2.86
CA ASN A 78 9.48 -0.17 -2.25
C ASN A 78 8.28 0.69 -2.69
N GLU A 79 7.80 0.51 -3.91
CA GLU A 79 6.56 1.17 -4.37
C GLU A 79 5.36 0.67 -3.58
N ALA A 80 5.24 -0.66 -3.40
CA ALA A 80 4.19 -1.25 -2.57
C ALA A 80 4.24 -0.74 -1.12
N ILE A 81 5.42 -0.71 -0.49
CA ILE A 81 5.61 -0.16 0.86
C ILE A 81 5.17 1.30 0.93
N SER A 82 5.57 2.11 -0.05
CA SER A 82 5.16 3.52 -0.13
C SER A 82 3.64 3.64 -0.23
N ASP A 83 2.99 2.80 -1.03
CA ASP A 83 1.54 2.86 -1.21
C ASP A 83 0.79 2.48 0.07
N ILE A 84 1.22 1.42 0.75
CA ILE A 84 0.68 1.01 2.04
C ILE A 84 0.81 2.15 3.05
N CYS A 85 2.00 2.75 3.17
CA CYS A 85 2.23 3.84 4.12
C CYS A 85 1.33 5.04 3.83
N LEU A 86 1.14 5.41 2.55
CA LEU A 86 0.27 6.54 2.17
C LEU A 86 -1.20 6.27 2.50
N ARG A 87 -1.68 5.03 2.34
CA ARG A 87 -3.06 4.64 2.72
C ARG A 87 -3.23 4.70 4.23
N GLU A 88 -2.32 4.10 4.99
CA GLU A 88 -2.38 4.08 6.46
C GLU A 88 -2.24 5.48 7.07
N LEU A 89 -1.46 6.37 6.46
CA LEU A 89 -1.31 7.76 6.89
C LEU A 89 -2.58 8.61 6.72
N LYS A 90 -3.53 8.18 5.87
CA LYS A 90 -4.86 8.79 5.76
C LYS A 90 -5.81 8.38 6.87
N SER A 91 -5.48 7.34 7.65
CA SER A 91 -6.32 6.88 8.74
C SER A 91 -6.49 7.98 9.81
N THR A 92 -7.73 8.17 10.24
CA THR A 92 -8.12 9.14 11.28
C THR A 92 -7.64 8.72 12.66
N HIS A 93 -7.43 7.42 12.91
CA HIS A 93 -7.12 6.84 14.23
C HIS A 93 -5.62 6.62 14.46
N LEU A 94 -4.76 7.44 13.84
CA LEU A 94 -3.31 7.23 13.86
C LEU A 94 -2.63 7.89 15.05
N THR A 95 -1.99 7.09 15.92
CA THR A 95 -1.19 7.63 17.04
C THR A 95 0.03 8.43 16.55
N PRO A 96 0.53 9.42 17.30
CA PRO A 96 1.71 10.20 16.89
C PRO A 96 2.96 9.34 16.65
N ALA A 97 3.20 8.32 17.49
CA ALA A 97 4.31 7.40 17.33
C ALA A 97 4.19 6.57 16.04
N ARG A 98 2.98 6.06 15.75
CA ARG A 98 2.73 5.29 14.54
C ARG A 98 2.84 6.15 13.28
N ARG A 99 2.35 7.40 13.34
CA ARG A 99 2.53 8.39 12.28
C ARG A 99 4.00 8.61 11.95
N LYS A 100 4.84 8.84 12.96
CA LYS A 100 6.29 8.99 12.78
C LYS A 100 6.92 7.74 12.14
N TYR A 101 6.54 6.55 12.61
CA TYR A 101 7.03 5.29 12.04
C TYR A 101 6.69 5.14 10.55
N LEU A 102 5.43 5.40 10.17
CA LEU A 102 4.99 5.32 8.77
C LEU A 102 5.66 6.37 7.88
N ILE A 103 5.87 7.60 8.39
CA ILE A 103 6.61 8.65 7.68
C ILE A 103 8.06 8.21 7.42
N GLY A 104 8.73 7.65 8.42
CA GLY A 104 10.10 7.14 8.26
C GLY A 104 10.17 6.00 7.24
N LYS A 105 9.23 5.04 7.30
CA LYS A 105 9.14 3.94 6.32
C LYS A 105 8.86 4.44 4.91
N LEU A 106 7.96 5.42 4.77
CA LEU A 106 7.69 6.08 3.50
C LEU A 106 8.94 6.76 2.92
N GLY A 107 9.69 7.48 3.77
CA GLY A 107 10.93 8.15 3.34
C GLY A 107 12.01 7.16 2.88
N LEU A 108 12.22 6.08 3.63
CA LEU A 108 13.16 5.03 3.25
C LEU A 108 12.78 4.38 1.91
N ALA A 109 11.49 4.08 1.72
CA ALA A 109 10.99 3.51 0.48
C ALA A 109 11.17 4.48 -0.71
N GLN A 110 10.82 5.76 -0.53
CA GLN A 110 11.00 6.77 -1.56
C GLN A 110 12.47 6.97 -1.95
N HIS A 111 13.37 7.02 -0.97
CA HIS A 111 14.80 7.14 -1.24
C HIS A 111 15.36 5.90 -1.96
N ALA A 112 14.90 4.70 -1.61
CA ALA A 112 15.27 3.49 -2.35
C ALA A 112 14.74 3.52 -3.79
N LEU A 113 13.48 3.95 -3.99
CA LEU A 113 12.87 4.11 -5.31
C LEU A 113 13.60 5.16 -6.16
N GLU A 114 14.06 6.25 -5.56
CA GLU A 114 14.89 7.24 -6.27
C GLU A 114 16.21 6.61 -6.72
N LYS A 115 16.88 5.81 -5.90
CA LYS A 115 18.08 5.08 -6.32
C LYS A 115 17.80 4.06 -7.43
N GLU A 116 16.73 3.28 -7.30
CA GLU A 116 16.26 2.33 -8.32
C GLU A 116 15.98 3.04 -9.65
N GLY A 117 15.33 4.21 -9.61
CA GLY A 117 15.03 5.03 -10.79
C GLY A 117 16.23 5.80 -11.36
N TYR A 118 17.32 5.97 -10.61
CA TYR A 118 18.56 6.62 -11.07
C TYR A 118 19.56 5.64 -11.71
N HIS A 119 19.34 4.33 -11.63
CA HIS A 119 20.24 3.32 -12.20
C HIS A 119 20.07 3.05 -13.70
N PHE A 120 19.30 3.86 -14.45
CA PHE A 120 19.30 3.81 -15.92
C PHE A 120 20.63 4.41 -16.44
N THR A 121 21.64 3.54 -16.57
CA THR A 121 23.03 3.89 -16.88
C THR A 121 23.21 4.48 -18.28
N ALA A 122 24.30 5.23 -18.45
CA ALA A 122 24.72 5.88 -19.69
C ALA A 122 24.65 4.96 -20.92
N GLY A 123 23.65 5.21 -21.78
CA GLY A 123 23.33 4.46 -22.99
C GLY A 123 21.94 4.86 -23.50
N GLU A 124 21.53 4.40 -24.69
CA GLU A 124 20.14 4.55 -25.12
C GLU A 124 19.26 3.62 -24.27
N PRO A 125 18.25 4.15 -23.55
CA PRO A 125 17.39 3.33 -22.72
C PRO A 125 16.52 2.40 -23.57
N THR A 126 16.41 1.16 -23.13
CA THR A 126 15.48 0.16 -23.67
C THR A 126 14.02 0.59 -23.48
N GLU A 127 13.09 -0.04 -24.21
CA GLU A 127 11.65 0.27 -24.08
C GLU A 127 11.11 -0.05 -22.67
N GLU A 128 11.63 -1.07 -22.00
CA GLU A 128 11.29 -1.39 -20.61
C GLU A 128 11.74 -0.29 -19.65
N GLU A 129 12.96 0.23 -19.83
CA GLU A 129 13.49 1.34 -19.03
C GLU A 129 12.71 2.64 -19.25
N LYS A 130 12.30 2.93 -20.49
CA LYS A 130 11.41 4.05 -20.80
C LYS A 130 10.06 3.92 -20.09
N SER A 131 9.48 2.72 -20.10
CA SER A 131 8.22 2.41 -19.42
C SER A 131 8.34 2.58 -17.90
N ILE A 132 9.41 2.04 -17.28
CA ILE A 132 9.65 2.18 -15.84
C ILE A 132 9.86 3.65 -15.48
N LYS A 133 10.63 4.42 -16.28
CA LYS A 133 10.82 5.85 -16.07
C LYS A 133 9.50 6.62 -16.14
N HIS A 134 8.62 6.29 -17.10
CA HIS A 134 7.30 6.89 -17.19
C HIS A 134 6.44 6.57 -15.96
N ARG A 135 6.37 5.29 -15.55
CA ARG A 135 5.66 4.87 -14.33
C ARG A 135 6.19 5.57 -13.09
N PHE A 136 7.51 5.73 -12.97
CA PHE A 136 8.14 6.45 -11.86
C PHE A 136 7.73 7.93 -11.81
N VAL A 137 7.64 8.61 -12.96
CA VAL A 137 7.15 10.00 -13.03
C VAL A 137 5.70 10.10 -12.56
N LEU A 138 4.84 9.18 -13.00
CA LEU A 138 3.44 9.11 -12.57
C LEU A 138 3.32 8.83 -11.07
N TYR A 139 4.09 7.87 -10.55
CA TYR A 139 4.19 7.56 -9.13
C TYR A 139 4.60 8.81 -8.32
N ARG A 140 5.64 9.53 -8.74
CA ARG A 140 6.13 10.74 -8.06
C ARG A 140 5.07 11.84 -8.05
N TRP A 141 4.33 12.01 -9.15
CA TRP A 141 3.24 12.98 -9.22
C TRP A 141 2.08 12.61 -8.28
N ARG A 142 1.61 11.36 -8.34
CA ARG A 142 0.56 10.83 -7.46
C ARG A 142 0.94 10.97 -5.99
N THR A 143 2.16 10.59 -5.63
CA THR A 143 2.66 10.64 -4.26
C THR A 143 2.67 12.07 -3.71
N ARG A 144 3.09 13.05 -4.52
CA ARG A 144 3.05 14.47 -4.14
C ARG A 144 1.63 14.97 -3.87
N LEU A 145 0.65 14.53 -4.65
CA LEU A 145 -0.75 14.88 -4.41
C LEU A 145 -1.25 14.29 -3.08
N LEU A 146 -1.01 13.00 -2.87
CA LEU A 146 -1.41 12.31 -1.64
C LEU A 146 -0.78 12.94 -0.39
N LEU A 147 0.49 13.34 -0.45
CA LEU A 147 1.17 14.01 0.65
C LEU A 147 0.58 15.38 0.97
N LYS A 148 0.16 16.15 -0.05
CA LYS A 148 -0.55 17.41 0.16
C LYS A 148 -1.88 17.19 0.86
N ASP A 149 -2.64 16.16 0.46
CA ASP A 149 -3.92 15.82 1.08
C ASP A 149 -3.75 15.46 2.57
N ILE A 150 -2.67 14.76 2.92
CA ILE A 150 -2.35 14.35 4.30
C ILE A 150 -1.67 15.49 5.09
N LYS A 151 -1.41 16.65 4.47
CA LYS A 151 -0.71 17.81 5.06
C LYS A 151 0.70 17.47 5.58
N ILE A 152 1.39 16.55 4.91
CA ILE A 152 2.79 16.21 5.19
C ILE A 152 3.66 16.89 4.13
N SER A 153 4.58 17.77 4.54
CA SER A 153 5.53 18.38 3.61
C SER A 153 6.57 17.35 3.16
N ALA A 154 7.12 17.53 1.96
CA ALA A 154 8.23 16.71 1.48
C ALA A 154 9.44 16.80 2.44
N ASP A 155 9.71 17.98 3.00
CA ASP A 155 10.77 18.19 4.00
C ASP A 155 10.55 17.35 5.26
N THR A 156 9.30 17.15 5.68
CA THR A 156 8.96 16.28 6.80
C THR A 156 9.32 14.83 6.52
N ILE A 157 9.38 14.38 5.27
CA ILE A 157 9.79 13.00 4.95
C ILE A 157 11.31 12.86 5.08
N TYR A 158 12.06 13.82 4.54
CA TYR A 158 13.53 13.79 4.56
C TYR A 158 14.12 13.90 5.97
N THR A 159 13.48 14.66 6.88
CA THR A 159 13.92 14.76 8.28
C THR A 159 13.90 13.41 9.02
N TYR A 160 13.05 12.47 8.60
CA TYR A 160 12.90 11.15 9.23
C TYR A 160 13.72 10.04 8.56
N ILE A 161 14.50 10.37 7.51
CA ILE A 161 15.45 9.44 6.88
C ILE A 161 16.83 9.50 7.58
N VAL A 162 17.08 10.52 8.42
CA VAL A 162 18.42 10.84 9.00
C VAL A 162 18.61 10.28 10.43
N TYR A 163 18.02 9.14 10.78
CA TYR A 163 18.34 8.45 12.05
C TYR A 163 18.53 6.95 11.86
#